data_AF-A0A3A9YAV4-F1
#
_entry.id   AF-A0A3A9YAV4-F1
#
_cell.length_a   1.000
_cell.length_b   1.000
_cell.length_c   1.000
_cell.angle_alpha   90.00
_cell.angle_beta   90.00
_cell.angle_gamma   90.00
#
_symmetry.space_group_name_H-M   'P 1'
#
loop_
_entity.id
_entity.type
_entity.pdbx_description
1 polymer ?
#
loop_
_entity_poly.entity_id
_entity_poly.type
_entity_poly.pdbx_seq_one_letter_code
_entity_poly.pdbx_strand_id
1 'polypeptide(L)'
;MSEASGTDMAQGRAVAPRPSSGADGASESAPTTEADPGVTPFAVASQQAGPGAVVAAFVLMAAGGFVAWTVWSSGANPAKIEPSDTTAVFLTLLVFAAALERILEPFSRWLPGRRAEAALERTLAAASNRADVSSEAVTTARAAIARAKANRTIVAWGLASGLATVASSSTGFYVLHAVAGPDWNGLAVWIDAIITGVMVGSGTKPLHDLISRVQNGPSAA
;
A
#
# COMPACT_ATOMS: atom_id res chain seq x y z
N MET A 1 70.73 -43.20 39.86
CA MET A 1 69.90 -41.99 39.90
C MET A 1 68.91 -42.13 38.75
N SER A 2 67.90 -43.00 38.81
CA SER A 2 66.74 -43.05 39.73
C SER A 2 65.71 -41.96 39.44
N GLU A 3 64.56 -42.43 38.90
CA GLU A 3 63.17 -41.95 39.07
C GLU A 3 62.83 -40.54 38.58
N ALA A 4 61.63 -40.17 38.08
CA ALA A 4 60.28 -40.74 38.04
C ALA A 4 59.52 -40.00 36.90
N SER A 5 58.67 -40.64 36.09
CA SER A 5 57.27 -41.04 36.36
C SER A 5 56.25 -39.88 36.37
N GLY A 6 55.21 -40.02 35.54
CA GLY A 6 53.93 -39.30 35.63
C GLY A 6 53.69 -38.28 34.50
N THR A 7 52.53 -38.17 33.86
CA THR A 7 51.24 -38.84 34.09
C THR A 7 50.35 -38.60 32.86
N ASP A 8 49.72 -39.67 32.35
CA ASP A 8 48.55 -39.63 31.47
C ASP A 8 47.42 -38.83 32.10
N MET A 9 46.84 -37.86 31.37
CA MET A 9 45.52 -37.29 31.69
C MET A 9 44.72 -37.00 30.41
N ALA A 10 43.86 -37.98 30.09
CA ALA A 10 42.46 -37.81 29.72
C ALA A 10 42.10 -36.92 28.51
N GLN A 11 41.93 -37.58 27.36
CA GLN A 11 41.01 -37.15 26.30
C GLN A 11 39.56 -37.14 26.82
N GLY A 12 39.12 -35.98 27.29
CA GLY A 12 37.71 -35.67 27.56
C GLY A 12 36.95 -35.41 26.26
N ARG A 13 36.18 -36.41 25.83
CA ARG A 13 35.23 -36.35 24.71
C ARG A 13 34.09 -35.37 25.05
N ALA A 14 34.18 -34.13 24.59
CA ALA A 14 33.06 -33.19 24.63
C ALA A 14 32.04 -33.59 23.55
N VAL A 15 30.96 -34.24 23.99
CA VAL A 15 29.76 -34.47 23.20
C VAL A 15 29.05 -33.12 23.04
N ALA A 16 29.07 -32.56 21.85
CA ALA A 16 28.27 -31.38 21.52
C ALA A 16 26.76 -31.75 21.63
N PRO A 17 25.95 -30.96 22.35
CA PRO A 17 24.50 -31.12 22.31
C PRO A 17 24.01 -30.77 20.90
N ARG A 18 23.27 -31.71 20.29
CA ARG A 18 22.54 -31.47 19.03
C ARG A 18 21.57 -30.30 19.25
N PRO A 19 21.50 -29.32 18.34
CA PRO A 19 20.39 -28.37 18.36
C PRO A 19 19.10 -29.15 18.13
N SER A 20 18.19 -29.05 19.10
CA SER A 20 16.81 -29.46 18.98
C SER A 20 16.19 -28.72 17.79
N SER A 21 15.89 -29.47 16.73
CA SER A 21 15.04 -29.07 15.62
C SER A 21 13.62 -28.85 16.15
N GLY A 22 13.40 -27.70 16.80
CA GLY A 22 12.09 -27.14 17.13
C GLY A 22 11.68 -26.17 16.04
N ALA A 23 11.48 -26.70 14.83
CA ALA A 23 10.77 -26.02 13.77
C ALA A 23 9.29 -26.42 13.86
N ASP A 24 8.61 -25.94 14.90
CA ASP A 24 7.15 -25.78 14.85
C ASP A 24 6.86 -24.56 13.99
N GLY A 25 7.17 -24.70 12.70
CA GLY A 25 6.51 -23.93 11.67
C GLY A 25 5.07 -24.38 11.72
N ALA A 26 4.21 -23.54 12.29
CA ALA A 26 2.80 -23.57 12.00
C ALA A 26 2.68 -23.55 10.47
N SER A 27 2.42 -24.72 9.89
CA SER A 27 1.78 -24.82 8.59
C SER A 27 0.44 -24.13 8.78
N GLU A 28 0.41 -22.82 8.55
CA GLU A 28 -0.78 -22.09 8.22
C GLU A 28 -1.29 -22.71 6.92
N SER A 29 -2.14 -23.73 7.08
CA SER A 29 -2.96 -24.27 6.02
C SER A 29 -3.69 -23.08 5.43
N ALA A 30 -3.17 -22.56 4.31
CA ALA A 30 -3.88 -21.64 3.46
C ALA A 30 -5.30 -22.20 3.27
N PRO A 31 -6.36 -21.40 3.40
CA PRO A 31 -7.68 -21.88 3.05
C PRO A 31 -7.63 -22.22 1.57
N THR A 32 -7.57 -23.53 1.27
CA THR A 32 -7.91 -24.10 -0.02
C THR A 32 -9.30 -23.59 -0.31
N THR A 33 -9.38 -22.53 -1.10
CA THR A 33 -10.64 -22.06 -1.66
C THR A 33 -11.05 -23.16 -2.61
N GLU A 34 -11.91 -24.05 -2.11
CA GLU A 34 -12.60 -25.07 -2.87
C GLU A 34 -13.29 -24.35 -4.03
N ALA A 35 -12.66 -24.41 -5.20
CA ALA A 35 -13.15 -23.77 -6.40
C ALA A 35 -14.42 -24.53 -6.81
N ASP A 36 -15.58 -23.92 -6.56
CA ASP A 36 -16.87 -24.36 -7.08
C ASP A 36 -16.76 -24.53 -8.61
N PRO A 37 -16.89 -25.76 -9.15
CA PRO A 37 -16.68 -26.03 -10.57
C PRO A 37 -17.78 -25.44 -11.48
N GLY A 38 -18.79 -24.77 -10.93
CA GLY A 38 -19.91 -24.17 -11.67
C GLY A 38 -19.72 -22.74 -12.17
N VAL A 39 -18.68 -22.01 -11.73
CA VAL A 39 -18.47 -20.61 -12.12
C VAL A 39 -17.08 -20.45 -12.70
N THR A 40 -16.94 -20.59 -14.02
CA THR A 40 -15.74 -20.12 -14.72
C THR A 40 -15.53 -18.64 -14.38
N PRO A 41 -14.43 -18.26 -13.71
CA PRO A 41 -14.12 -16.86 -13.52
C PRO A 41 -13.65 -16.35 -14.87
N PHE A 42 -14.59 -15.86 -15.70
CA PHE A 42 -14.21 -15.04 -16.85
C PHE A 42 -13.43 -13.85 -16.28
N ALA A 43 -12.11 -13.86 -16.48
CA ALA A 43 -11.22 -12.80 -16.08
C ALA A 43 -11.70 -11.51 -16.76
N VAL A 44 -12.30 -10.62 -15.97
CA VAL A 44 -12.71 -9.31 -16.48
C VAL A 44 -11.43 -8.52 -16.69
N ALA A 45 -11.15 -8.17 -17.94
CA ALA A 45 -10.07 -7.26 -18.31
C ALA A 45 -9.99 -6.10 -17.32
N SER A 46 -8.79 -5.78 -16.82
CA SER A 46 -8.63 -4.65 -15.91
C SER A 46 -9.14 -3.38 -16.58
N GLN A 47 -10.17 -2.80 -16.00
CA GLN A 47 -10.76 -1.56 -16.49
C GLN A 47 -9.91 -0.40 -15.98
N GLN A 48 -9.44 0.44 -16.92
CA GLN A 48 -8.81 1.71 -16.56
C GLN A 48 -9.79 2.59 -15.77
N ALA A 49 -9.24 3.40 -14.88
CA ALA A 49 -10.03 4.42 -14.19
C ALA A 49 -10.59 5.41 -15.21
N GLY A 50 -11.83 5.85 -15.00
CA GLY A 50 -12.45 6.88 -15.82
C GLY A 50 -11.72 8.21 -15.68
N PRO A 51 -11.71 9.06 -16.72
CA PRO A 51 -10.97 10.32 -16.73
C PRO A 51 -11.38 11.25 -15.57
N GLY A 52 -12.67 11.26 -15.19
CA GLY A 52 -13.14 12.04 -14.04
C GLY A 52 -12.53 11.61 -12.71
N ALA A 53 -12.27 10.30 -12.51
CA ALA A 53 -11.63 9.81 -11.29
C ALA A 53 -10.14 10.19 -11.24
N VAL A 54 -9.46 10.17 -12.39
CA VAL A 54 -8.09 10.64 -12.54
C VAL A 54 -8.00 12.12 -12.22
N VAL A 55 -8.84 12.96 -12.83
CA VAL A 55 -8.91 14.41 -12.55
C VAL A 55 -9.18 14.66 -11.06
N ALA A 56 -10.13 13.95 -10.46
CA ALA A 56 -10.42 14.09 -9.03
C ALA A 56 -9.20 13.76 -8.16
N ALA A 57 -8.45 12.70 -8.47
CA ALA A 57 -7.23 12.34 -7.75
C ALA A 57 -6.17 13.44 -7.82
N PHE A 58 -5.91 13.98 -9.02
CA PHE A 58 -4.97 15.08 -9.19
C PHE A 58 -5.41 16.38 -8.53
N VAL A 59 -6.72 16.68 -8.51
CA VAL A 59 -7.27 17.83 -7.78
C VAL A 59 -7.06 17.68 -6.27
N LEU A 60 -7.29 16.50 -5.70
CA LEU A 60 -7.04 16.23 -4.28
C LEU A 60 -5.55 16.40 -3.92
N MET A 61 -4.67 15.89 -4.79
CA MET A 61 -3.23 16.06 -4.61
C MET A 61 -2.80 17.53 -4.73
N ALA A 62 -3.32 18.26 -5.72
CA ALA A 62 -3.06 19.68 -5.91
C ALA A 62 -3.56 20.52 -4.73
N ALA A 63 -4.71 20.17 -4.14
CA ALA A 63 -5.21 20.82 -2.94
C ALA A 63 -4.25 20.63 -1.76
N GLY A 64 -3.71 19.43 -1.56
CA GLY A 64 -2.68 19.17 -0.55
C GLY A 64 -1.40 19.97 -0.79
N GLY A 65 -0.93 20.04 -2.04
CA GLY A 65 0.21 20.86 -2.43
C GLY A 65 -0.01 22.36 -2.22
N PHE A 66 -1.22 22.86 -2.51
CA PHE A 66 -1.58 24.24 -2.24
C PHE A 66 -1.53 24.55 -0.73
N VAL A 67 -2.06 23.66 0.12
CA VAL A 67 -1.95 23.81 1.58
C VAL A 67 -0.49 23.83 2.02
N ALA A 68 0.35 22.90 1.53
CA ALA A 68 1.78 22.90 1.86
C ALA A 68 2.49 24.21 1.44
N TRP A 69 2.15 24.73 0.25
CA TRP A 69 2.65 26.02 -0.20
C TRP A 69 2.19 27.18 0.70
N THR A 70 0.94 27.18 1.17
CA THR A 70 0.44 28.21 2.10
C THR A 70 1.16 28.17 3.45
N VAL A 71 1.45 26.98 4.00
CA VAL A 71 2.20 26.81 5.25
C VAL A 71 3.63 27.31 5.10
N TRP A 72 4.28 26.96 3.99
CA TRP A 72 5.63 27.42 3.69
C TRP A 72 5.70 28.95 3.51
N SER A 73 4.78 29.52 2.74
CA SER A 73 4.74 30.96 2.44
C SER A 73 4.37 31.83 3.63
N SER A 74 3.65 31.29 4.62
CA SER A 74 3.37 32.01 5.87
C SER A 74 4.56 32.05 6.84
N GLY A 75 5.68 31.41 6.51
CA GLY A 75 6.86 31.31 7.38
C GLY A 75 6.67 30.35 8.56
N ALA A 76 5.55 29.61 8.61
CA ALA A 76 5.24 28.63 9.65
C ALA A 76 5.96 27.30 9.37
N ASN A 77 7.27 27.36 9.11
CA ASN A 77 8.05 26.18 8.79
C ASN A 77 8.37 25.41 10.08
N PRO A 78 7.81 24.21 10.28
CA PRO A 78 8.19 23.37 11.41
C PRO A 78 9.69 23.02 11.34
N ALA A 79 10.30 22.78 12.49
CA ALA A 79 11.67 22.26 12.55
C ALA A 79 11.75 20.97 11.73
N LYS A 80 12.77 20.87 10.86
CA LYS A 80 12.98 19.67 10.04
C LYS A 80 13.24 18.49 10.98
N ILE A 81 12.50 17.40 10.80
CA ILE A 81 12.79 16.16 11.50
C ILE A 81 13.91 15.47 10.74
N GLU A 82 15.05 15.27 11.41
CA GLU A 82 16.24 14.66 10.84
C GLU A 82 16.52 13.34 11.55
N PRO A 83 16.10 12.19 10.98
CA PRO A 83 16.45 10.89 11.51
C PRO A 83 17.96 10.66 11.41
N SER A 84 18.56 10.08 12.46
CA SER A 84 20.02 9.87 12.55
C SER A 84 20.57 8.82 11.58
N ASP A 85 19.70 7.98 11.01
CA ASP A 85 20.06 6.96 10.03
C ASP A 85 18.93 6.67 9.04
N THR A 86 19.27 6.01 7.93
CA THR A 86 18.32 5.65 6.86
C THR A 86 17.24 4.67 7.33
N THR A 87 17.54 3.78 8.27
CA THR A 87 16.58 2.82 8.82
C THR A 87 15.43 3.54 9.53
N ALA A 88 15.75 4.58 10.30
CA ALA A 88 14.78 5.43 10.97
C ALA A 88 13.88 6.15 9.95
N VAL A 89 14.43 6.65 8.83
CA VAL A 89 13.63 7.25 7.74
C VAL A 89 12.61 6.23 7.19
N PHE A 90 13.05 4.99 6.91
CA PHE A 90 12.16 3.94 6.41
C PHE A 90 11.08 3.56 7.42
N LEU A 91 11.43 3.40 8.70
CA LEU A 91 10.46 3.07 9.75
C LEU A 91 9.45 4.20 9.96
N THR A 92 9.89 5.46 9.92
CA THR A 92 8.99 6.61 9.99
C THR A 92 8.03 6.63 8.81
N LEU A 93 8.51 6.38 7.58
CA LEU A 93 7.65 6.27 6.39
C LEU A 93 6.62 5.14 6.52
N LEU A 94 7.03 3.98 7.02
CA LEU A 94 6.14 2.83 7.22
C LEU A 94 5.04 3.14 8.23
N VAL A 95 5.41 3.69 9.40
CA VAL A 95 4.45 4.08 10.45
C VAL A 95 3.53 5.19 9.95
N PHE A 96 4.06 6.15 9.20
CA PHE A 96 3.29 7.24 8.64
C PHE A 96 2.27 6.76 7.61
N ALA A 97 2.65 5.86 6.71
CA ALA A 97 1.73 5.21 5.78
C ALA A 97 0.63 4.44 6.52
N ALA A 98 0.97 3.67 7.55
CA ALA A 98 0.00 2.94 8.37
C ALA A 98 -0.96 3.87 9.12
N ALA A 99 -0.48 4.99 9.65
CA ALA A 99 -1.31 6.01 10.28
C ALA A 99 -2.28 6.65 9.29
N LEU A 100 -1.83 6.92 8.06
CA LEU A 100 -2.69 7.43 7.00
C LEU A 100 -3.76 6.42 6.58
N GLU A 101 -3.47 5.11 6.55
CA GLU A 101 -4.51 4.09 6.32
C GLU A 101 -5.66 4.25 7.34
N ARG A 102 -5.33 4.45 8.62
CA ARG A 102 -6.33 4.66 9.69
C ARG A 102 -7.10 5.97 9.54
N ILE A 103 -6.43 7.04 9.14
CA ILE A 103 -7.08 8.33 8.87
C ILE A 103 -8.03 8.22 7.68
N LEU A 104 -7.73 7.40 6.67
CA LEU A 104 -8.51 7.25 5.45
C LEU A 104 -9.75 6.34 5.59
N GLU A 105 -9.76 5.43 6.57
CA GLU A 105 -10.91 4.55 6.86
C GLU A 105 -12.27 5.28 6.89
N PRO A 106 -12.46 6.38 7.66
CA PRO A 106 -13.75 7.09 7.69
C PRO A 106 -14.12 7.75 6.36
N PHE A 107 -13.15 8.04 5.50
CA PHE A 107 -13.39 8.65 4.18
C PHE A 107 -13.74 7.60 3.12
N SER A 108 -13.44 6.32 3.37
CA SER A 108 -13.71 5.23 2.43
C SER A 108 -15.20 5.09 2.05
N ARG A 109 -16.10 5.52 2.95
CA ARG A 109 -17.55 5.54 2.73
C ARG A 109 -18.01 6.52 1.65
N TRP A 110 -17.21 7.55 1.36
CA TRP A 110 -17.48 8.57 0.35
C TRP A 110 -16.84 8.26 -1.00
N LEU A 111 -16.03 7.20 -1.09
CA LEU A 111 -15.41 6.79 -2.33
C LEU A 111 -16.42 6.18 -3.31
N PRO A 112 -16.19 6.32 -4.63
CA PRO A 112 -17.08 5.77 -5.65
C PRO A 112 -17.17 4.23 -5.58
N GLY A 113 -18.31 3.68 -5.98
CA GLY A 113 -18.48 2.24 -6.23
C GLY A 113 -19.66 1.56 -5.54
N ARG A 114 -20.21 2.13 -4.47
CA ARG A 114 -21.38 1.57 -3.78
C ARG A 114 -22.59 1.32 -4.68
N ARG A 115 -22.86 2.24 -5.62
CA ARG A 115 -23.98 2.10 -6.56
C ARG A 115 -23.74 0.98 -7.57
N ALA A 116 -22.48 0.76 -7.97
CA ALA A 116 -22.10 -0.30 -8.90
C ALA A 116 -22.17 -1.68 -8.22
N GLU A 117 -21.75 -1.78 -6.95
CA GLU A 117 -21.91 -2.99 -6.12
C GLU A 117 -23.38 -3.37 -5.97
N ALA A 118 -24.23 -2.43 -5.53
CA ALA A 118 -25.67 -2.66 -5.42
C ALA A 118 -26.34 -3.01 -6.77
N ALA A 119 -25.82 -2.50 -7.89
CA ALA A 119 -26.31 -2.86 -9.22
C ALA A 119 -25.93 -4.29 -9.60
N LEU A 120 -24.69 -4.73 -9.33
CA LEU A 120 -24.28 -6.11 -9.57
C LEU A 120 -25.08 -7.08 -8.72
N GLU A 121 -25.22 -6.82 -7.42
CA GLU A 121 -26.01 -7.67 -6.51
C GLU A 121 -27.42 -7.87 -7.05
N ARG A 122 -28.07 -6.80 -7.53
CA ARG A 122 -29.38 -6.90 -8.19
C ARG A 122 -29.35 -7.72 -9.46
N THR A 123 -28.34 -7.57 -10.32
CA THR A 123 -28.23 -8.39 -11.54
C THR A 123 -27.95 -9.86 -11.26
N LEU A 124 -27.15 -10.18 -10.24
CA LEU A 124 -26.88 -11.56 -9.83
C LEU A 124 -28.12 -12.19 -9.21
N ALA A 125 -28.82 -11.46 -8.32
CA ALA A 125 -30.09 -11.92 -7.75
C ALA A 125 -31.18 -12.09 -8.82
N ALA A 126 -31.18 -11.26 -9.87
CA ALA A 126 -32.09 -11.45 -11.01
C ALA A 126 -31.72 -12.71 -11.80
N ALA A 127 -30.43 -12.93 -12.07
CA ALA A 127 -29.93 -14.09 -12.82
C ALA A 127 -30.14 -15.42 -12.06
N SER A 128 -30.07 -15.41 -10.73
CA SER A 128 -30.35 -16.59 -9.92
C SER A 128 -31.84 -16.93 -9.86
N ASN A 129 -32.72 -15.94 -10.01
CA ASN A 129 -34.17 -16.11 -9.91
C ASN A 129 -34.87 -16.25 -11.27
N ARG A 130 -34.19 -15.97 -12.38
CA ARG A 130 -34.75 -15.97 -13.75
C ARG A 130 -33.75 -16.57 -14.74
N ALA A 131 -34.19 -17.57 -15.50
CA ALA A 131 -33.36 -18.25 -16.50
C ALA A 131 -33.05 -17.38 -17.74
N ASP A 132 -33.66 -16.20 -17.82
CA ASP A 132 -33.68 -15.27 -18.95
C ASP A 132 -32.69 -14.09 -18.82
N VAL A 133 -31.87 -14.02 -17.76
CA VAL A 133 -30.81 -13.00 -17.68
C VAL A 133 -29.66 -13.38 -18.59
N SER A 134 -29.39 -12.53 -19.59
CA SER A 134 -28.30 -12.76 -20.54
C SER A 134 -26.94 -12.73 -19.82
N SER A 135 -26.04 -13.62 -20.24
CA SER A 135 -24.63 -13.59 -19.82
C SER A 135 -23.99 -12.23 -20.07
N GLU A 136 -24.42 -11.53 -21.13
CA GLU A 136 -24.03 -10.17 -21.46
C GLU A 136 -24.35 -9.15 -20.35
N ALA A 137 -25.54 -9.22 -19.73
CA ALA A 137 -25.91 -8.33 -18.63
C ALA A 137 -24.99 -8.52 -17.41
N VAL A 138 -24.62 -9.77 -17.10
CA VAL A 138 -23.68 -10.09 -16.02
C VAL A 138 -22.28 -9.58 -16.34
N THR A 139 -21.79 -9.77 -17.58
CA THR A 139 -20.47 -9.26 -17.99
C THR A 139 -20.38 -7.73 -17.91
N THR A 140 -21.45 -7.03 -18.32
CA THR A 140 -21.54 -5.56 -18.26
C THR A 140 -21.53 -5.07 -16.81
N ALA A 141 -22.30 -5.72 -15.91
CA ALA A 141 -22.31 -5.38 -14.49
C ALA A 141 -20.94 -5.60 -13.83
N ARG A 142 -20.25 -6.70 -14.19
CA ARG A 142 -18.88 -6.97 -13.72
C ARG A 142 -17.88 -5.92 -14.21
N ALA A 143 -17.96 -5.51 -15.47
CA ALA A 143 -17.11 -4.45 -16.02
C ALA A 143 -17.35 -3.10 -15.32
N ALA A 144 -18.61 -2.76 -15.01
CA ALA A 144 -18.95 -1.55 -14.26
C ALA A 144 -18.32 -1.54 -12.86
N ILE A 145 -18.31 -2.68 -12.15
CA ILE A 145 -17.62 -2.80 -10.85
C ILE A 145 -16.11 -2.73 -10.98
N ALA A 146 -15.53 -3.38 -11.99
CA ALA A 146 -14.09 -3.31 -12.21
C ALA A 146 -13.64 -1.84 -12.38
N ARG A 147 -14.37 -1.06 -13.20
CA ARG A 147 -14.15 0.37 -13.37
C ARG A 147 -14.40 1.16 -12.10
N ALA A 148 -15.48 0.88 -11.37
CA ALA A 148 -15.79 1.57 -10.12
C ALA A 148 -14.70 1.35 -9.06
N LYS A 149 -14.18 0.13 -8.96
CA LYS A 149 -13.04 -0.19 -8.09
C LYS A 149 -11.77 0.55 -8.55
N ALA A 150 -11.48 0.61 -9.85
CA ALA A 150 -10.34 1.38 -10.36
C ALA A 150 -10.46 2.87 -10.04
N ASN A 151 -11.67 3.45 -10.20
CA ASN A 151 -11.96 4.83 -9.81
C ASN A 151 -11.75 5.06 -8.32
N ARG A 152 -12.22 4.14 -7.48
CA ARG A 152 -12.02 4.19 -6.03
C ARG A 152 -10.54 4.18 -5.67
N THR A 153 -9.78 3.30 -6.31
CA THR A 153 -8.35 3.16 -6.07
C THR A 153 -7.59 4.46 -6.41
N ILE A 154 -7.80 5.03 -7.60
CA ILE A 154 -7.07 6.25 -7.99
C ILE A 154 -7.46 7.47 -7.14
N VAL A 155 -8.75 7.60 -6.78
CA VAL A 155 -9.22 8.69 -5.91
C VAL A 155 -8.67 8.53 -4.49
N ALA A 156 -8.64 7.30 -3.96
CA ALA A 156 -8.04 7.02 -2.66
C ALA A 156 -6.54 7.33 -2.66
N TRP A 157 -5.82 6.98 -3.73
CA TRP A 157 -4.41 7.34 -3.89
C TRP A 157 -4.21 8.86 -3.88
N GLY A 158 -4.98 9.62 -4.67
CA GLY A 158 -4.87 11.08 -4.70
C GLY A 158 -5.19 11.74 -3.36
N LEU A 159 -6.19 11.22 -2.64
CA LEU A 159 -6.51 11.66 -1.28
C LEU A 159 -5.38 11.36 -0.29
N ALA A 160 -4.83 10.14 -0.34
CA ALA A 160 -3.71 9.72 0.52
C ALA A 160 -2.49 10.61 0.30
N SER A 161 -2.11 10.85 -0.96
CA SER A 161 -0.99 11.72 -1.30
C SER A 161 -1.22 13.16 -0.86
N GLY A 162 -2.42 13.72 -1.08
CA GLY A 162 -2.77 15.05 -0.61
C GLY A 162 -2.66 15.19 0.91
N LEU A 163 -3.25 14.26 1.67
CA LEU A 163 -3.16 14.27 3.14
C LEU A 163 -1.73 14.07 3.65
N ALA A 164 -0.97 13.17 3.02
CA ALA A 164 0.42 12.95 3.36
C ALA A 164 1.27 14.21 3.12
N THR A 165 1.06 14.92 2.00
CA THR A 165 1.72 16.21 1.72
C THR A 165 1.41 17.26 2.78
N VAL A 166 0.14 17.38 3.18
CA VAL A 166 -0.28 18.30 4.25
C VAL A 166 0.41 17.97 5.57
N ALA A 167 0.39 16.70 5.96
CA ALA A 167 1.01 16.24 7.20
C ALA A 167 2.55 16.39 7.18
N SER A 168 3.22 16.09 6.07
CA SER A 168 4.65 16.37 5.89
C SER A 168 4.97 17.85 6.06
N SER A 169 4.18 18.72 5.42
CA SER A 169 4.37 20.17 5.52
C SER A 169 4.16 20.72 6.93
N SER A 170 3.25 20.14 7.71
CA SER A 170 2.96 20.61 9.07
C SER A 170 3.88 20.03 10.13
N THR A 171 4.45 18.85 9.89
CA THR A 171 5.34 18.15 10.84
C THR A 171 6.83 18.37 10.56
N GLY A 172 7.19 18.83 9.36
CA GLY A 172 8.59 19.01 8.99
C GLY A 172 9.27 17.73 8.51
N PHE A 173 8.47 16.70 8.17
CA PHE A 173 8.98 15.43 7.67
C PHE A 173 9.08 15.44 6.13
N TYR A 174 10.31 15.55 5.64
CA TYR A 174 10.63 15.72 4.22
C TYR A 174 11.68 14.69 3.79
N VAL A 175 11.33 13.76 2.90
CA VAL A 175 12.18 12.62 2.56
C VAL A 175 13.46 13.03 1.87
N LEU A 176 13.41 13.98 0.93
CA LEU A 176 14.64 14.36 0.22
C LEU A 176 15.61 15.08 1.15
N HIS A 177 15.14 15.98 2.01
CA HIS A 177 15.99 16.60 3.02
C HIS A 177 16.51 15.58 4.05
N ALA A 178 15.70 14.60 4.43
CA ALA A 178 16.14 13.54 5.36
C ALA A 178 17.26 12.68 4.76
N VAL A 179 17.27 12.45 3.43
CA VAL A 179 18.30 11.65 2.76
C VAL A 179 19.51 12.50 2.32
N ALA A 180 19.29 13.74 1.89
CA ALA A 180 20.34 14.63 1.37
C ALA A 180 21.14 15.34 2.47
N GLY A 181 20.63 15.39 3.70
CA GLY A 181 21.29 16.00 4.84
C GLY A 181 20.96 17.49 5.04
N PRO A 182 21.42 18.08 6.16
CA PRO A 182 20.97 19.38 6.65
C PRO A 182 21.41 20.56 5.76
N ASP A 183 22.53 20.42 5.07
CA ASP A 183 23.11 21.48 4.22
C ASP A 183 22.42 21.58 2.84
N TRP A 184 21.55 20.63 2.51
CA TRP A 184 20.89 20.60 1.21
C TRP A 184 19.76 21.64 1.13
N ASN A 185 19.90 22.57 0.18
CA ASN A 185 18.94 23.63 -0.14
C ASN A 185 18.53 23.62 -1.62
N GLY A 186 18.67 22.48 -2.30
CA GLY A 186 18.44 22.37 -3.74
C GLY A 186 16.97 22.44 -4.16
N LEU A 187 16.04 22.17 -3.24
CA LEU A 187 14.60 22.22 -3.48
C LEU A 187 13.87 22.95 -2.36
N ALA A 188 12.82 23.70 -2.72
CA ALA A 188 11.95 24.32 -1.75
C ALA A 188 11.20 23.26 -0.93
N VAL A 189 11.05 23.52 0.37
CA VAL A 189 10.46 22.58 1.34
C VAL A 189 9.05 22.11 0.94
N TRP A 190 8.23 23.00 0.38
CA TRP A 190 6.88 22.63 -0.07
C TRP A 190 6.90 21.63 -1.25
N ILE A 191 7.95 21.63 -2.07
CA ILE A 191 8.13 20.65 -3.16
C ILE A 191 8.48 19.29 -2.57
N ASP A 192 9.38 19.25 -1.58
CA ASP A 192 9.72 18.02 -0.88
C ASP A 192 8.51 17.44 -0.13
N ALA A 193 7.64 18.29 0.43
CA ALA A 193 6.35 17.86 1.00
C ALA A 193 5.46 17.14 -0.03
N ILE A 194 5.42 17.63 -1.28
CA ILE A 194 4.68 16.97 -2.37
C ILE A 194 5.31 15.63 -2.70
N ILE A 195 6.63 15.58 -2.86
CA ILE A 195 7.36 14.34 -3.19
C ILE A 195 7.17 13.31 -2.09
N THR A 196 7.28 13.73 -0.83
CA THR A 196 7.04 12.87 0.33
C THR A 196 5.60 12.36 0.33
N GLY A 197 4.61 13.22 0.08
CA GLY A 197 3.21 12.78 0.02
C GLY A 197 2.91 11.81 -1.13
N VAL A 198 3.51 12.00 -2.30
CA VAL A 198 3.42 11.05 -3.42
C VAL A 198 4.06 9.71 -3.05
N MET A 199 5.27 9.73 -2.48
CA MET A 199 5.98 8.52 -2.05
C MET A 199 5.17 7.76 -0.98
N VAL A 200 4.63 8.45 0.01
CA VAL A 200 3.82 7.84 1.07
C VAL A 200 2.50 7.31 0.52
N GLY A 201 1.81 8.09 -0.32
CA GLY A 201 0.58 7.65 -0.99
C GLY A 201 0.83 6.42 -1.88
N SER A 202 2.02 6.32 -2.48
CA SER A 202 2.44 5.14 -3.24
C SER A 202 2.65 3.89 -2.39
N GLY A 203 3.02 4.05 -1.12
CA GLY A 203 3.19 2.94 -0.18
C GLY A 203 1.88 2.37 0.38
N THR A 204 0.72 2.99 0.07
CA THR A 204 -0.58 2.54 0.58
C THR A 204 -1.13 1.37 -0.25
N LYS A 205 -1.89 0.46 0.38
CA LYS A 205 -2.57 -0.67 -0.29
C LYS A 205 -3.28 -0.32 -1.60
N PRO A 206 -3.99 0.83 -1.73
CA PRO A 206 -4.56 1.26 -3.00
C PRO A 206 -3.59 1.24 -4.18
N LEU A 207 -2.33 1.68 -4.04
CA LEU A 207 -1.41 1.65 -5.19
C LEU A 207 -1.03 0.22 -5.57
N HIS A 208 -0.78 -0.64 -4.59
CA HIS A 208 -0.48 -2.05 -4.85
C HIS A 208 -1.63 -2.70 -5.63
N ASP A 209 -2.88 -2.45 -5.22
CA ASP A 209 -4.07 -2.90 -5.94
C ASP A 209 -4.17 -2.33 -7.36
N LEU A 210 -3.74 -1.08 -7.58
CA LEU A 210 -3.70 -0.46 -8.91
C LEU A 210 -2.67 -1.16 -9.81
N ILE A 211 -1.45 -1.36 -9.31
CA ILE A 211 -0.34 -1.97 -10.05
C ILE A 211 -0.67 -3.41 -10.40
N SER A 212 -1.15 -4.21 -9.43
CA SER A 212 -1.55 -5.59 -9.69
C SER A 212 -2.64 -5.68 -10.76
N ARG A 213 -3.54 -4.69 -10.86
CA ARG A 213 -4.55 -4.66 -11.93
C ARG A 213 -3.98 -4.27 -13.29
N VAL A 214 -3.03 -3.34 -13.33
CA VAL A 214 -2.35 -3.00 -14.58
C VAL A 214 -1.57 -4.21 -15.09
N GLN A 215 -0.86 -4.92 -14.21
CA GLN A 215 -0.10 -6.13 -14.54
C GLN A 215 -0.99 -7.31 -14.96
N ASN A 216 -2.15 -7.48 -14.31
CA ASN A 216 -3.11 -8.53 -14.63
C ASN A 216 -4.12 -8.09 -15.72
N GLY A 217 -3.92 -6.92 -16.34
CA GLY A 217 -4.72 -6.46 -17.45
C GLY A 217 -4.41 -7.21 -18.74
N PRO A 218 -5.35 -7.28 -19.70
CA PRO A 218 -5.03 -7.85 -21.01
C PRO A 218 -3.88 -7.04 -21.64
N SER A 219 -2.90 -7.74 -22.20
CA SER A 219 -1.86 -7.13 -23.04
C SER A 219 -2.55 -6.31 -24.13
N ALA A 220 -2.25 -5.01 -24.21
CA ALA A 220 -2.74 -4.20 -25.31
C ALA A 220 -2.19 -4.80 -26.61
N ALA A 221 -3.08 -5.36 -27.43
CA ALA A 221 -2.82 -5.79 -28.80
C ALA A 221 -3.20 -4.65 -29.75
#